data_AF-A0A2B7WQH9-F1
#
_entry.id   AF-A0A2B7WQH9-F1
#
_cell.length_a   1.000
_cell.length_b   1.000
_cell.length_c   1.000
_cell.angle_alpha   90.00
_cell.angle_beta   90.00
_cell.angle_gamma   90.00
#
_symmetry.space_group_name_H-M   'P 1'
#
loop_
_entity.id
_entity.type
_entity.pdbx_description
1 polymer ?
#
loop_
_entity_poly.entity_id
_entity_poly.type
_entity_poly.pdbx_seq_one_letter_code
_entity_poly.pdbx_strand_id
1 'polypeptide(L)'
;MSYNYNHWKGQNYYQGPPGPGQPPATHSIFGTPTPNNQQTQQQQRQPHPNSPHPPRSLIPKPHPPEVTQSISAVHTFWAKCASTKCHHCHTPLLNTFFDVVAWLKRWTSVAGSDSSKASLICAAQCVNCNALTCLGCGRESNKAAPVRTVQGCYLQWCCRYGRMFVIWVMLARYDLMEIDVQYSVGNNNNSNCVRNSLRPAGTLDSRGIGVLGAIDFKDKDRLLDGVTEMMADVVTELISTWHNKNLPAELRAMLQLSMLVDRATDLLRNDSIEEVSKRAGVYGSVLRFVQKLNAHAELSDLVRARGYGKRSSAGLQTICEIPAGDRGKAAREMALILGEKIPPLAEKIGAAG
;
A
#
# COMPACT_ATOMS: atom_id res chain seq x y z
N MET A 1 12.09 18.66 14.36
CA MET A 1 11.81 17.28 14.76
C MET A 1 12.29 16.38 13.64
N SER A 2 13.37 15.63 13.86
CA SER A 2 13.93 14.71 12.86
C SER A 2 13.31 13.34 13.04
N TYR A 3 12.31 12.99 12.22
CA TYR A 3 11.72 11.66 12.26
C TYR A 3 12.73 10.62 11.76
N ASN A 4 12.78 9.48 12.45
CA ASN A 4 13.78 8.44 12.26
C ASN A 4 13.51 7.68 10.94
N TYR A 5 14.23 8.06 9.88
CA TYR A 5 14.12 7.56 8.50
C TYR A 5 14.48 6.07 8.32
N ASN A 6 14.87 5.40 9.39
CA ASN A 6 15.41 4.04 9.38
C ASN A 6 14.35 2.96 9.12
N HIS A 7 13.05 3.29 9.14
CA HIS A 7 12.02 2.28 8.89
C HIS A 7 11.92 1.85 7.41
N TRP A 8 12.37 2.69 6.47
CA TRP A 8 12.34 2.40 5.02
C TRP A 8 13.66 1.85 4.45
N LYS A 9 14.78 2.03 5.16
CA LYS A 9 16.07 1.44 4.76
C LYS A 9 16.10 -0.01 5.23
N GLY A 10 15.54 -0.91 4.41
CA GLY A 10 15.87 -2.33 4.51
C GLY A 10 17.39 -2.50 4.45
N GLN A 11 17.98 -3.08 5.50
CA GLN A 11 19.43 -3.31 5.57
C GLN A 11 19.88 -4.19 4.39
N ASN A 12 20.89 -3.72 3.66
CA ASN A 12 21.51 -4.42 2.54
C ASN A 12 22.42 -5.54 3.05
N TYR A 13 22.23 -6.78 2.57
CA TYR A 13 23.23 -7.84 2.68
C TYR A 13 23.39 -8.56 1.33
N TYR A 14 24.62 -8.52 0.81
CA TYR A 14 25.11 -9.43 -0.23
C TYR A 14 25.17 -10.85 0.37
N GLN A 15 24.52 -11.82 -0.26
CA GLN A 15 24.73 -13.24 0.03
C GLN A 15 25.75 -13.81 -0.97
N GLY A 16 26.87 -14.29 -0.46
CA GLY A 16 27.77 -15.19 -1.20
C GLY A 16 27.16 -16.59 -1.31
N PRO A 17 27.74 -17.47 -2.17
CA PRO A 17 27.16 -18.78 -2.48
C PRO A 17 27.28 -19.78 -1.31
N PRO A 18 26.36 -20.75 -1.20
CA PRO A 18 26.37 -21.73 -0.11
C PRO A 18 27.41 -22.83 -0.35
N GLY A 19 28.17 -23.17 0.70
CA GLY A 19 28.99 -24.38 0.76
C GLY A 19 28.16 -25.62 1.17
N PRO A 20 28.61 -26.84 0.86
CA PRO A 20 27.81 -28.05 1.06
C PRO A 20 28.13 -28.78 2.38
N GLY A 21 27.06 -29.29 3.01
CA GLY A 21 27.04 -30.59 3.69
C GLY A 21 27.21 -30.62 5.21
N GLN A 22 26.22 -31.16 5.92
CA GLN A 22 26.37 -32.24 6.92
C GLN A 22 25.01 -32.82 7.40
N PRO A 23 24.98 -34.06 7.94
CA PRO A 23 23.85 -35.01 7.94
C PRO A 23 23.06 -35.07 9.27
N PRO A 24 22.00 -35.91 9.40
CA PRO A 24 21.04 -35.82 10.50
C PRO A 24 21.44 -36.67 11.72
N ALA A 25 21.12 -36.18 12.91
CA ALA A 25 21.19 -36.93 14.16
C ALA A 25 19.80 -37.38 14.62
N THR A 26 19.64 -38.69 14.71
CA THR A 26 18.58 -39.44 15.39
C THR A 26 18.73 -39.37 16.91
N HIS A 27 17.64 -39.22 17.68
CA HIS A 27 17.51 -39.84 19.00
C HIS A 27 16.03 -40.03 19.36
N SER A 28 15.72 -41.25 19.77
CA SER A 28 14.45 -41.74 20.32
C SER A 28 14.42 -41.59 21.85
N ILE A 29 13.21 -41.69 22.45
CA ILE A 29 12.83 -42.53 23.63
C ILE A 29 11.80 -41.85 24.57
N PHE A 30 10.62 -42.50 24.64
CA PHE A 30 9.68 -42.78 25.74
C PHE A 30 9.24 -41.71 26.78
N GLY A 31 7.91 -41.65 26.98
CA GLY A 31 7.23 -41.11 28.16
C GLY A 31 5.75 -41.54 28.20
N THR A 32 5.35 -42.16 29.31
CA THR A 32 4.12 -42.93 29.62
C THR A 32 2.80 -42.14 29.71
N PRO A 33 1.63 -42.82 29.64
CA PRO A 33 0.31 -42.21 29.82
C PRO A 33 -0.17 -42.25 31.28
N THR A 34 -0.93 -41.25 31.70
CA THR A 34 -1.69 -41.24 32.97
C THR A 34 -3.18 -40.99 32.70
N PRO A 35 -4.11 -41.69 33.39
CA PRO A 35 -5.55 -41.55 33.22
C PRO A 35 -6.21 -40.68 34.29
N ASN A 36 -7.52 -40.46 34.12
CA ASN A 36 -8.51 -39.74 34.95
C ASN A 36 -8.54 -38.21 34.76
N ASN A 37 -9.70 -37.55 34.64
CA ASN A 37 -10.99 -37.83 35.26
C ASN A 37 -12.15 -37.31 34.39
N GLN A 38 -13.19 -38.12 34.20
CA GLN A 38 -14.50 -37.70 33.72
C GLN A 38 -15.29 -37.10 34.90
N GLN A 39 -15.73 -35.85 34.77
CA GLN A 39 -16.85 -35.32 35.55
C GLN A 39 -17.89 -34.74 34.59
N THR A 40 -18.92 -35.55 34.38
CA THR A 40 -20.19 -35.23 33.74
C THR A 40 -20.97 -34.29 34.65
N GLN A 41 -21.04 -33.01 34.31
CA GLN A 41 -22.13 -32.14 34.75
C GLN A 41 -23.11 -31.96 33.60
N GLN A 42 -24.26 -32.64 33.73
CA GLN A 42 -25.45 -32.39 32.92
C GLN A 42 -26.00 -31.00 33.27
N GLN A 43 -25.62 -30.00 32.47
CA GLN A 43 -26.33 -28.73 32.44
C GLN A 43 -27.57 -28.86 31.55
N GLN A 44 -28.73 -28.62 32.16
CA GLN A 44 -30.04 -28.58 31.52
C GLN A 44 -30.02 -27.63 30.32
N ARG A 45 -30.32 -28.17 29.12
CA ARG A 45 -30.51 -27.41 27.89
C ARG A 45 -31.73 -26.50 28.04
N GLN A 46 -31.50 -25.20 28.14
CA GLN A 46 -32.50 -24.23 27.73
C GLN A 46 -32.57 -24.21 26.19
N PRO A 47 -33.77 -24.09 25.60
CA PRO A 47 -33.89 -23.89 24.15
C PRO A 47 -33.32 -22.52 23.80
N HIS A 48 -32.14 -22.48 23.17
CA HIS A 48 -31.61 -21.26 22.56
C HIS A 48 -32.49 -20.87 21.36
N PRO A 49 -33.21 -19.72 21.39
CA PRO A 49 -33.71 -19.12 20.18
C PRO A 49 -32.56 -18.29 19.60
N ASN A 50 -32.06 -18.73 18.44
CA ASN A 50 -31.30 -17.98 17.43
C ASN A 50 -30.24 -18.90 16.82
N SER A 51 -30.68 -19.77 15.92
CA SER A 51 -29.78 -20.34 14.93
C SER A 51 -29.12 -19.18 14.18
N PRO A 52 -27.78 -19.13 14.10
CA PRO A 52 -27.10 -18.13 13.28
C PRO A 52 -27.60 -18.29 11.85
N HIS A 53 -28.33 -17.29 11.36
CA HIS A 53 -28.70 -17.24 9.96
C HIS A 53 -27.41 -17.40 9.13
N PRO A 54 -27.40 -18.29 8.12
CA PRO A 54 -26.24 -18.42 7.25
C PRO A 54 -25.92 -17.01 6.71
N PRO A 55 -24.63 -16.60 6.73
CA PRO A 55 -24.25 -15.27 6.29
C PRO A 55 -24.82 -15.06 4.90
N ARG A 56 -25.74 -14.09 4.82
CA ARG A 56 -26.45 -13.73 3.60
C ARG A 56 -25.40 -13.59 2.51
N SER A 57 -25.46 -14.40 1.46
CA SER A 57 -24.50 -14.33 0.36
C SER A 57 -24.49 -12.89 -0.15
N LEU A 58 -23.39 -12.18 0.11
CA LEU A 58 -23.21 -10.81 -0.29
C LEU A 58 -22.96 -10.82 -1.79
N ILE A 59 -24.05 -10.88 -2.57
CA ILE A 59 -23.99 -10.63 -4.01
C ILE A 59 -23.40 -9.22 -4.16
N PRO A 60 -22.23 -9.07 -4.79
CA PRO A 60 -21.61 -7.77 -4.95
C PRO A 60 -22.57 -6.85 -5.72
N LYS A 61 -22.84 -5.67 -5.17
CA LYS A 61 -23.56 -4.65 -5.92
C LYS A 61 -22.67 -4.16 -7.05
N PRO A 62 -23.22 -3.90 -8.25
CA PRO A 62 -22.42 -3.35 -9.33
C PRO A 62 -21.83 -2.00 -8.94
N HIS A 63 -20.62 -1.73 -9.39
CA HIS A 63 -19.93 -0.47 -9.13
C HIS A 63 -20.63 0.72 -9.82
N PRO A 64 -20.58 1.92 -9.22
CA PRO A 64 -20.99 3.13 -9.90
C PRO A 64 -20.25 3.34 -11.25
N PRO A 65 -20.87 3.99 -12.25
CA PRO A 65 -20.25 4.22 -13.55
C PRO A 65 -18.88 4.91 -13.47
N GLU A 66 -18.75 5.91 -12.59
CA GLU A 66 -17.51 6.68 -12.40
C GLU A 66 -16.36 5.82 -11.84
N VAL A 67 -16.68 4.84 -10.98
CA VAL A 67 -15.69 3.91 -10.42
C VAL A 67 -15.29 2.90 -11.49
N THR A 68 -16.26 2.41 -12.26
CA THR A 68 -16.01 1.48 -13.39
C THR A 68 -15.10 2.12 -14.44
N GLN A 69 -15.34 3.39 -14.77
CA GLN A 69 -14.48 4.17 -15.67
C GLN A 69 -13.06 4.31 -15.11
N SER A 70 -12.93 4.57 -13.81
CA SER A 70 -11.63 4.68 -13.15
C SER A 70 -10.85 3.36 -13.17
N ILE A 71 -11.51 2.23 -12.88
CA ILE A 71 -10.90 0.90 -12.98
C ILE A 71 -10.39 0.66 -14.40
N SER A 72 -11.22 0.95 -15.42
CA SER A 72 -10.81 0.83 -16.82
C SER A 72 -9.60 1.71 -17.16
N ALA A 73 -9.58 2.96 -16.71
CA ALA A 73 -8.48 3.89 -16.96
C ALA A 73 -7.16 3.40 -16.34
N VAL A 74 -7.18 2.91 -15.10
CA VAL A 74 -5.99 2.33 -14.44
C VAL A 74 -5.51 1.08 -15.16
N HIS A 75 -6.42 0.22 -15.62
CA HIS A 75 -6.05 -0.96 -16.43
C HIS A 75 -5.39 -0.59 -17.75
N THR A 76 -5.95 0.36 -18.49
CA THR A 76 -5.36 0.83 -19.76
C THR A 76 -3.96 1.38 -19.52
N PHE A 77 -3.78 2.18 -18.47
CA PHE A 77 -2.46 2.66 -18.06
C PHE A 77 -1.50 1.51 -17.74
N TRP A 78 -1.93 0.55 -16.91
CA TRP A 78 -1.10 -0.58 -16.50
C TRP A 78 -0.72 -1.48 -17.69
N ALA A 79 -1.67 -1.80 -18.57
CA ALA A 79 -1.41 -2.60 -19.77
C ALA A 79 -0.36 -1.94 -20.68
N LYS A 80 -0.37 -0.62 -20.77
CA LYS A 80 0.66 0.14 -21.49
C LYS A 80 2.02 0.01 -20.82
N CYS A 81 2.10 0.11 -19.49
CA CYS A 81 3.36 -0.09 -18.77
C CYS A 81 3.87 -1.53 -18.89
N ALA A 82 3.01 -2.53 -18.68
CA ALA A 82 3.31 -3.95 -18.76
C ALA A 82 3.78 -4.40 -20.16
N SER A 83 3.26 -3.79 -21.23
CA SER A 83 3.69 -4.07 -22.60
C SER A 83 5.01 -3.40 -23.00
N THR A 84 5.64 -2.64 -22.09
CA THR A 84 6.91 -1.96 -22.39
C THR A 84 8.03 -2.97 -22.63
N LYS A 85 8.68 -2.83 -23.79
CA LYS A 85 9.85 -3.60 -24.19
C LYS A 85 11.11 -2.76 -23.98
N CYS A 86 12.23 -3.45 -23.78
CA CYS A 86 13.54 -2.80 -23.71
C CYS A 86 13.79 -1.96 -24.96
N HIS A 87 14.23 -0.71 -24.79
CA HIS A 87 14.49 0.18 -25.92
C HIS A 87 15.66 -0.30 -26.81
N HIS A 88 16.55 -1.15 -26.27
CA HIS A 88 17.73 -1.64 -26.96
C HIS A 88 17.52 -3.01 -27.62
N CYS A 89 17.10 -4.03 -26.86
CA CYS A 89 16.98 -5.41 -27.35
C CYS A 89 15.53 -5.89 -27.53
N HIS A 90 14.54 -5.03 -27.28
CA HIS A 90 13.11 -5.32 -27.41
C HIS A 90 12.55 -6.48 -26.56
N THR A 91 13.33 -7.04 -25.64
CA THR A 91 12.85 -8.01 -24.64
C THR A 91 11.83 -7.35 -23.73
N PRO A 92 10.69 -8.01 -23.40
CA PRO A 92 9.75 -7.53 -22.39
C PRO A 92 10.46 -7.20 -21.08
N LEU A 93 10.12 -6.06 -20.47
CA LEU A 93 10.79 -5.61 -19.24
C LEU A 93 10.10 -6.07 -17.97
N LEU A 94 8.78 -6.21 -18.03
CA LEU A 94 7.97 -6.64 -16.91
C LEU A 94 7.49 -8.07 -17.17
N ASN A 95 7.58 -8.89 -16.14
CA ASN A 95 7.00 -10.22 -16.14
C ASN A 95 5.48 -10.11 -15.91
N THR A 96 4.79 -11.24 -16.00
CA THR A 96 3.33 -11.33 -15.79
C THR A 96 2.89 -10.84 -14.39
N PHE A 97 3.80 -10.84 -13.41
CA PHE A 97 3.55 -10.38 -12.04
C PHE A 97 4.48 -9.21 -11.70
N PHE A 98 3.92 -8.17 -11.07
CA PHE A 98 4.67 -6.99 -10.63
C PHE A 98 4.53 -6.80 -9.12
N ASP A 99 5.63 -7.00 -8.40
CA ASP A 99 5.68 -6.79 -6.96
C ASP A 99 6.09 -5.35 -6.63
N VAL A 100 5.14 -4.52 -6.20
CA VAL A 100 5.37 -3.13 -5.80
C VAL A 100 6.34 -3.02 -4.62
N VAL A 101 6.30 -3.97 -3.68
CA VAL A 101 7.17 -3.96 -2.49
C VAL A 101 8.60 -4.27 -2.89
N ALA A 102 8.82 -5.30 -3.70
CA ALA A 102 10.14 -5.62 -4.22
C ALA A 102 10.70 -4.48 -5.09
N TRP A 103 9.85 -3.85 -5.91
CA TRP A 103 10.21 -2.71 -6.74
C TRP A 103 10.69 -1.52 -5.92
N LEU A 104 9.92 -1.12 -4.90
CA LEU A 104 10.29 -0.03 -4.02
C LEU A 104 11.51 -0.36 -3.18
N LYS A 105 11.66 -1.59 -2.67
CA LYS A 105 12.85 -2.01 -1.93
C LYS A 105 14.12 -1.89 -2.79
N ARG A 106 14.04 -2.30 -4.06
CA ARG A 106 15.14 -2.12 -5.02
C ARG A 106 15.44 -0.65 -5.27
N TRP A 107 14.42 0.19 -5.39
CA TRP A 107 14.62 1.62 -5.59
C TRP A 107 15.22 2.28 -4.34
N THR A 108 14.67 2.06 -3.15
CA THR A 108 15.14 2.71 -1.91
C THR A 108 16.52 2.26 -1.49
N SER A 109 16.91 1.00 -1.74
CA SER A 109 18.26 0.51 -1.45
C SER A 109 19.35 1.20 -2.27
N VAL A 110 18.96 1.84 -3.37
CA VAL A 110 19.85 2.49 -4.32
C VAL A 110 19.71 4.02 -4.27
N ALA A 111 18.49 4.54 -4.28
CA ALA A 111 18.21 5.97 -4.25
C ALA A 111 18.40 6.60 -2.87
N GLY A 112 18.32 5.83 -1.77
CA GLY A 112 18.48 6.36 -0.41
C GLY A 112 19.90 6.83 -0.04
N SER A 113 20.87 6.64 -0.94
CA SER A 113 22.28 7.05 -0.77
C SER A 113 22.87 7.75 -1.99
N ASP A 114 22.19 7.73 -3.14
CA ASP A 114 22.74 8.20 -4.42
C ASP A 114 21.66 8.86 -5.28
N SER A 115 21.71 10.19 -5.37
CA SER A 115 20.78 10.99 -6.15
C SER A 115 20.89 10.73 -7.66
N SER A 116 22.04 10.25 -8.16
CA SER A 116 22.23 9.91 -9.58
C SER A 116 21.37 8.71 -10.02
N LYS A 117 20.86 7.93 -9.06
CA LYS A 117 20.04 6.75 -9.29
C LYS A 117 18.56 6.97 -8.99
N ALA A 118 18.14 8.21 -8.77
CA ALA A 118 16.75 8.57 -8.50
C ALA A 118 15.79 8.15 -9.63
N SER A 119 16.26 8.08 -10.89
CA SER A 119 15.43 7.70 -12.05
C SER A 119 14.97 6.23 -12.05
N LEU A 120 15.58 5.37 -11.22
CA LEU A 120 15.26 3.94 -11.18
C LEU A 120 13.81 3.63 -10.79
N ILE A 121 13.11 4.56 -10.12
CA ILE A 121 11.72 4.31 -9.74
C ILE A 121 10.78 4.17 -10.96
N CYS A 122 11.08 4.86 -12.07
CA CYS A 122 10.24 4.86 -13.27
C CYS A 122 10.84 4.06 -14.44
N ALA A 123 11.95 3.35 -14.22
CA ALA A 123 12.69 2.67 -15.27
C ALA A 123 13.08 1.24 -14.86
N ALA A 124 13.01 0.32 -15.81
CA ALA A 124 13.42 -1.06 -15.63
C ALA A 124 14.76 -1.33 -16.31
N GLN A 125 15.64 -2.03 -15.61
CA GLN A 125 16.87 -2.56 -16.18
C GLN A 125 16.55 -3.88 -16.89
N CYS A 126 16.88 -3.97 -18.17
CA CYS A 126 16.65 -5.17 -18.97
C CYS A 126 17.56 -6.32 -18.52
N VAL A 127 16.99 -7.51 -18.27
CA VAL A 127 17.74 -8.70 -17.88
C VAL A 127 18.66 -9.26 -18.98
N ASN A 128 18.39 -8.93 -20.25
CA ASN A 128 19.15 -9.44 -21.40
C ASN A 128 20.34 -8.56 -21.78
N CYS A 129 20.17 -7.24 -21.79
CA CYS A 129 21.22 -6.30 -22.25
C CYS A 129 21.61 -5.22 -21.23
N ASN A 130 21.06 -5.26 -20.01
CA ASN A 130 21.29 -4.28 -18.94
C ASN A 130 20.88 -2.82 -19.24
N ALA A 131 20.31 -2.53 -20.41
CA ALA A 131 19.84 -1.20 -20.77
C ALA A 131 18.69 -0.75 -19.85
N LEU A 132 18.72 0.52 -19.42
CA LEU A 132 17.70 1.11 -18.56
C LEU A 132 16.61 1.78 -19.41
N THR A 133 15.39 1.29 -19.30
CA THR A 133 14.25 1.73 -20.12
C THR A 133 13.13 2.31 -19.26
N CYS A 134 12.63 3.49 -19.59
CA CYS A 134 11.49 4.10 -18.90
C CYS A 134 10.21 3.29 -19.14
N LEU A 135 9.53 2.89 -18.07
CA LEU A 135 8.26 2.12 -18.13
C LEU A 135 7.05 2.95 -18.59
N GLY A 136 7.22 4.28 -18.70
CA GLY A 136 6.18 5.16 -19.21
C GLY A 136 6.23 5.38 -20.73
N CYS A 137 7.42 5.58 -21.30
CA CYS A 137 7.58 5.90 -22.73
C CYS A 137 8.32 4.84 -23.54
N GLY A 138 8.89 3.80 -22.91
CA GLY A 138 9.64 2.74 -23.60
C GLY A 138 10.96 3.19 -24.22
N ARG A 139 11.45 4.40 -23.91
CA ARG A 139 12.74 4.93 -24.38
C ARG A 139 13.81 4.80 -23.31
N GLU A 140 15.05 5.10 -23.68
CA GLU A 140 16.15 5.24 -22.73
C GLU A 140 15.78 6.21 -21.60
N SER A 141 16.11 5.85 -20.36
CA SER A 141 15.80 6.67 -19.19
C SER A 141 16.54 8.01 -19.26
N ASN A 142 15.78 9.11 -19.18
CA ASN A 142 16.35 10.45 -19.16
C ASN A 142 17.00 10.76 -17.80
N LYS A 143 18.33 10.61 -17.74
CA LYS A 143 19.14 10.92 -16.56
C LYS A 143 19.34 12.42 -16.33
N ALA A 144 19.03 13.27 -17.32
CA ALA A 144 19.16 14.72 -17.22
C ALA A 144 17.93 15.40 -16.58
N ALA A 145 16.86 14.65 -16.30
CA ALA A 145 15.70 15.21 -15.60
C ALA A 145 16.10 15.72 -14.20
N PRO A 146 15.57 16.86 -13.73
CA PRO A 146 15.89 17.36 -12.39
C PRO A 146 15.53 16.35 -11.31
N VAL A 147 16.44 16.14 -10.36
CA VAL A 147 16.17 15.33 -9.16
C VAL A 147 15.42 16.21 -8.16
N ARG A 148 14.31 15.69 -7.63
CA ARG A 148 13.54 16.29 -6.54
C ARG A 148 13.84 15.57 -5.24
N THR A 149 13.95 16.31 -4.14
CA THR A 149 14.10 15.71 -2.81
C THR A 149 12.82 15.94 -2.03
N VAL A 150 12.15 14.87 -1.63
CA VAL A 150 10.93 14.92 -0.82
C VAL A 150 11.16 14.08 0.41
N GLN A 151 11.05 14.71 1.58
CA GLN A 151 11.26 14.07 2.87
C GLN A 151 12.62 13.35 3.00
N GLY A 152 13.63 13.62 2.16
CA GLY A 152 14.91 12.87 2.16
C GLY A 152 14.99 11.72 1.15
N CYS A 153 13.93 11.44 0.41
CA CYS A 153 13.96 10.58 -0.79
C CYS A 153 14.27 11.40 -2.04
N TYR A 154 15.07 10.84 -2.94
CA TYR A 154 15.33 11.43 -4.26
C TYR A 154 14.41 10.84 -5.31
N LEU A 155 13.61 11.68 -5.94
CA LEU A 155 12.67 11.34 -7.00
C LEU A 155 13.14 11.95 -8.31
N GLN A 156 13.16 11.14 -9.36
CA GLN A 156 13.40 11.59 -10.72
C GLN A 156 12.54 10.75 -11.66
N TRP A 157 12.01 11.38 -12.71
CA TRP A 157 11.19 10.70 -13.70
C TRP A 157 11.56 11.12 -15.12
N CYS A 158 11.49 10.18 -16.05
CA CYS A 158 11.92 10.41 -17.42
C CYS A 158 10.94 11.26 -18.26
N CYS A 159 9.64 11.05 -18.07
CA CYS A 159 8.59 11.70 -18.86
C CYS A 159 7.27 11.79 -18.07
N ARG A 160 6.22 12.36 -18.67
CA ARG A 160 4.88 12.45 -18.07
C ARG A 160 4.31 11.08 -17.65
N TYR A 161 4.41 10.07 -18.52
CA TYR A 161 3.97 8.70 -18.20
C TYR A 161 4.86 8.02 -17.17
N GLY A 162 6.18 8.29 -17.20
CA GLY A 162 7.11 7.80 -16.18
C GLY A 162 6.74 8.35 -14.80
N ARG A 163 6.36 9.62 -14.71
CA ARG A 163 5.87 10.23 -13.47
C ARG A 163 4.56 9.60 -12.99
N MET A 164 3.62 9.33 -13.90
CA MET A 164 2.39 8.61 -13.55
C MET A 164 2.67 7.22 -13.00
N PHE A 165 3.66 6.52 -13.55
CA PHE A 165 4.11 5.24 -13.01
C PHE A 165 4.63 5.37 -11.58
N VAL A 166 5.42 6.42 -11.29
CA VAL A 166 5.84 6.70 -9.90
C VAL A 166 4.65 6.92 -8.97
N ILE A 167 3.66 7.72 -9.39
CA ILE A 167 2.45 7.96 -8.59
C ILE A 167 1.72 6.64 -8.34
N TRP A 168 1.54 5.81 -9.37
CA TRP A 168 0.90 4.51 -9.26
C TRP A 168 1.61 3.62 -8.23
N VAL A 169 2.94 3.47 -8.33
CA VAL A 169 3.75 2.65 -7.42
C VAL A 169 3.60 3.14 -5.97
N MET A 170 3.62 4.46 -5.75
CA MET A 170 3.51 5.05 -4.42
C MET A 170 2.12 4.84 -3.80
N LEU A 171 1.06 5.06 -4.57
CA LEU A 171 -0.31 4.83 -4.11
C LEU A 171 -0.59 3.34 -3.87
N ALA A 172 -0.14 2.45 -4.77
CA ALA A 172 -0.28 1.01 -4.60
C ALA A 172 0.45 0.52 -3.34
N ARG A 173 1.63 1.06 -3.04
CA ARG A 173 2.33 0.76 -1.78
C ARG A 173 1.57 1.25 -0.57
N TYR A 174 1.03 2.47 -0.63
CA TYR A 174 0.24 3.02 0.46
C TYR A 174 -0.97 2.13 0.76
N ASP A 175 -1.73 1.74 -0.27
CA ASP A 175 -2.88 0.84 -0.12
C ASP A 175 -2.49 -0.48 0.56
N LEU A 176 -1.38 -1.11 0.15
CA LEU A 176 -0.90 -2.34 0.79
C LEU A 176 -0.57 -2.15 2.28
N MET A 177 0.01 -1.00 2.66
CA MET A 177 0.33 -0.71 4.06
C MET A 177 -0.94 -0.48 4.89
N GLU A 178 -1.89 0.27 4.34
CA GLU A 178 -3.17 0.53 4.98
C GLU A 178 -3.92 -0.79 5.24
N ILE A 179 -3.97 -1.68 4.25
CA ILE A 179 -4.58 -3.01 4.34
C ILE A 179 -3.92 -3.85 5.45
N ASP A 180 -2.59 -3.92 5.48
CA ASP A 180 -1.84 -4.68 6.49
C ASP A 180 -2.10 -4.18 7.92
N VAL A 181 -2.16 -2.86 8.10
CA VAL A 181 -2.50 -2.22 9.38
C VAL A 181 -3.92 -2.58 9.81
N GLN A 182 -4.89 -2.56 8.89
CA GLN A 182 -6.28 -2.91 9.18
C GLN A 182 -6.45 -4.38 9.58
N TYR A 183 -5.79 -5.31 8.89
CA TYR A 183 -5.83 -6.73 9.26
C TYR A 183 -5.17 -6.99 10.62
N SER A 184 -4.08 -6.28 10.92
CA SER A 184 -3.39 -6.37 12.20
C SER A 184 -4.26 -5.89 13.38
N VAL A 185 -5.25 -5.02 13.13
CA VAL A 185 -6.20 -4.56 14.16
C VAL A 185 -7.30 -5.58 14.41
N GLY A 186 -7.84 -6.21 13.36
CA GLY A 186 -8.93 -7.18 13.50
C GLY A 186 -8.56 -8.46 14.25
N ASN A 187 -7.32 -8.95 14.10
CA ASN A 187 -6.92 -10.25 14.65
C ASN A 187 -6.62 -10.22 16.17
N ASN A 188 -6.28 -9.06 16.73
CA ASN A 188 -5.93 -8.93 18.15
C ASN A 188 -7.14 -9.08 19.09
N ASN A 189 -8.36 -8.85 18.61
CA ASN A 189 -9.57 -8.96 19.42
C ASN A 189 -10.00 -10.40 19.72
N ASN A 190 -9.44 -11.39 19.02
CA ASN A 190 -9.78 -12.81 19.22
C ASN A 190 -8.68 -13.60 19.96
N SER A 191 -7.55 -12.96 20.25
CA SER A 191 -6.48 -13.57 21.05
C SER A 191 -6.78 -13.36 22.53
N ASN A 192 -7.74 -14.12 23.06
CA ASN A 192 -7.88 -14.29 24.50
C ASN A 192 -6.54 -14.77 25.05
N CYS A 193 -5.84 -13.86 25.71
CA CYS A 193 -4.60 -14.07 26.41
C CYS A 193 -4.84 -15.09 27.54
N VAL A 194 -4.71 -16.38 27.24
CA VAL A 194 -4.25 -17.35 28.21
C VAL A 194 -2.81 -16.96 28.52
N ARG A 195 -2.65 -16.11 29.53
CA ARG A 195 -1.36 -15.83 30.17
C ARG A 195 -0.86 -17.12 30.82
N ASN A 196 -0.20 -17.98 30.05
CA ASN A 196 0.73 -18.93 30.61
C ASN A 196 2.13 -18.60 30.10
N SER A 197 2.84 -17.89 30.98
CA SER A 197 4.29 -17.88 31.05
C SER A 197 4.84 -19.30 30.95
N LEU A 198 5.40 -19.65 29.79
CA LEU A 198 6.49 -20.60 29.72
C LEU A 198 7.46 -20.12 28.64
N ARG A 199 8.58 -19.59 29.11
CA ARG A 199 9.80 -19.37 28.34
C ARG A 199 10.16 -20.63 27.57
N PRO A 200 10.60 -20.49 26.30
CA PRO A 200 11.67 -21.29 25.78
C PRO A 200 12.93 -20.43 25.77
N ALA A 201 13.91 -20.86 26.57
CA ALA A 201 15.30 -20.51 26.35
C ALA A 201 15.72 -21.11 24.99
N GLY A 202 15.80 -20.25 23.99
CA GLY A 202 16.39 -20.53 22.68
C GLY A 202 17.18 -19.30 22.29
N THR A 203 18.50 -19.47 22.16
CA THR A 203 19.45 -18.43 21.78
C THR A 203 19.10 -17.85 20.42
N LEU A 204 18.78 -16.55 20.43
CA LEU A 204 18.60 -15.71 19.24
C LEU A 204 19.93 -15.59 18.46
N ASP A 205 19.89 -15.91 17.17
CA ASP A 205 20.85 -15.43 16.19
C ASP A 205 20.32 -14.15 15.48
N SER A 206 21.24 -13.32 15.00
CA SER A 206 21.02 -11.89 14.78
C SER A 206 20.35 -11.51 13.44
N ARG A 207 19.48 -12.34 12.85
CA ARG A 207 19.03 -12.15 11.44
C ARG A 207 17.54 -12.38 11.11
N GLY A 208 16.64 -12.46 12.09
CA GLY A 208 15.21 -12.69 11.84
C GLY A 208 14.32 -11.49 12.16
N ILE A 209 13.72 -10.88 11.13
CA ILE A 209 12.61 -9.94 11.27
C ILE A 209 11.42 -10.69 11.88
N GLY A 210 11.03 -10.27 13.08
CA GLY A 210 9.87 -10.82 13.78
C GLY A 210 9.62 -10.06 15.07
N VAL A 211 9.23 -8.78 14.98
CA VAL A 211 8.71 -8.04 16.13
C VAL A 211 7.61 -7.08 15.68
N LEU A 212 6.39 -7.60 15.50
CA LEU A 212 5.21 -6.87 15.98
C LEU A 212 4.81 -7.56 17.28
N GLY A 213 5.65 -7.46 18.31
CA GLY A 213 5.20 -7.68 19.68
C GLY A 213 4.08 -6.70 19.98
N ALA A 214 3.11 -7.06 20.82
CA ALA A 214 1.88 -6.30 21.12
C ALA A 214 2.06 -4.78 21.02
N ILE A 215 1.80 -4.22 19.83
CA ILE A 215 1.89 -2.80 19.55
C ILE A 215 0.61 -2.18 20.09
N ASP A 216 0.76 -1.21 20.99
CA ASP A 216 -0.37 -0.42 21.48
C ASP A 216 -1.09 0.22 20.28
N PHE A 217 -2.42 0.30 20.33
CA PHE A 217 -3.23 0.85 19.24
C PHE A 217 -2.74 2.25 18.82
N LYS A 218 -2.26 3.04 19.79
CA LYS A 218 -1.70 4.39 19.57
C LYS A 218 -0.44 4.39 18.70
N ASP A 219 0.36 3.34 18.75
CA ASP A 219 1.60 3.25 17.99
C ASP A 219 1.32 2.89 16.51
N LYS A 220 0.24 2.15 16.24
CA LYS A 220 -0.19 1.86 14.85
C LYS A 220 -0.68 3.11 14.13
N ASP A 221 -1.46 3.95 14.81
CA ASP A 221 -1.90 5.23 14.23
C ASP A 221 -0.72 6.15 13.91
N ARG A 222 0.25 6.24 14.84
CA ARG A 222 1.49 7.01 14.61
C ARG A 222 2.31 6.50 13.44
N LEU A 223 2.40 5.18 13.28
CA LEU A 223 3.08 4.58 12.14
C LEU A 223 2.39 4.97 10.84
N LEU A 224 1.08 4.80 10.77
CA LEU A 224 0.30 5.12 9.58
C LEU A 224 0.33 6.62 9.27
N ASP A 225 0.40 7.47 10.27
CA ASP A 225 0.54 8.92 10.10
C ASP A 225 1.86 9.31 9.47
N GLY A 226 2.99 8.74 9.92
CA GLY A 226 4.29 9.01 9.29
C GLY A 226 4.32 8.55 7.83
N VAL A 227 3.66 7.43 7.52
CA VAL A 227 3.52 6.93 6.14
C VAL A 227 2.60 7.84 5.33
N THR A 228 1.48 8.28 5.90
CA THR A 228 0.53 9.20 5.27
C THR A 228 1.19 10.54 4.97
N GLU A 229 1.94 11.10 5.93
CA GLU A 229 2.69 12.35 5.78
C GLU A 229 3.66 12.26 4.60
N MET A 230 4.48 11.20 4.57
CA MET A 230 5.43 10.95 3.49
C MET A 230 4.73 10.79 2.13
N MET A 231 3.70 9.94 2.05
CA MET A 231 3.03 9.66 0.78
C MET A 231 2.26 10.86 0.26
N ALA A 232 1.61 11.63 1.14
CA ALA A 232 0.97 12.89 0.78
C ALA A 232 1.98 13.88 0.18
N ASP A 233 3.16 14.05 0.80
CA ASP A 233 4.20 14.94 0.27
C ASP A 233 4.77 14.46 -1.07
N VAL A 234 5.08 13.17 -1.18
CA VAL A 234 5.60 12.56 -2.42
C VAL A 234 4.60 12.71 -3.55
N VAL A 235 3.34 12.36 -3.34
CA VAL A 235 2.30 12.48 -4.37
C VAL A 235 2.04 13.94 -4.72
N THR A 236 2.08 14.86 -3.74
CA THR A 236 1.94 16.31 -3.98
C THR A 236 3.02 16.86 -4.91
N GLU A 237 4.27 16.44 -4.71
CA GLU A 237 5.40 16.82 -5.58
C GLU A 237 5.26 16.23 -6.98
N LEU A 238 4.73 15.00 -7.10
CA LEU A 238 4.54 14.33 -8.38
C LEU A 238 3.35 14.87 -9.18
N ILE A 239 2.35 15.46 -8.52
CA ILE A 239 1.28 16.18 -9.23
C ILE A 239 1.87 17.45 -9.82
N SER A 240 1.61 17.70 -11.11
CA SER A 240 2.13 18.90 -11.80
C SER A 240 1.75 20.18 -11.09
N THR A 241 2.46 21.27 -11.35
CA THR A 241 1.92 22.59 -11.02
C THR A 241 0.70 22.92 -11.88
N TRP A 242 -0.12 23.85 -11.40
CA TRP A 242 -1.38 24.33 -11.96
C TRP A 242 -1.33 24.74 -13.45
N HIS A 243 -0.14 25.02 -13.99
CA HIS A 243 0.04 25.39 -15.40
C HIS A 243 -0.22 24.24 -16.39
N ASN A 244 -0.15 22.98 -15.94
CA ASN A 244 -0.45 21.83 -16.81
C ASN A 244 -1.96 21.62 -16.89
N LYS A 245 -2.60 22.37 -17.78
CA LYS A 245 -3.95 22.06 -18.28
C LYS A 245 -3.90 20.70 -18.97
N ASN A 246 -4.91 19.86 -18.77
CA ASN A 246 -5.03 18.50 -19.30
C ASN A 246 -4.22 17.46 -18.53
N LEU A 247 -4.56 17.27 -17.25
CA LEU A 247 -4.07 16.10 -16.52
C LEU A 247 -4.64 14.80 -17.14
N PRO A 248 -3.87 13.70 -17.14
CA PRO A 248 -4.34 12.43 -17.68
C PRO A 248 -5.52 11.91 -16.83
N ALA A 249 -6.55 11.36 -17.48
CA ALA A 249 -7.70 10.78 -16.78
C ALA A 249 -7.30 9.63 -15.84
N GLU A 250 -6.22 8.91 -16.18
CA GLU A 250 -5.71 7.82 -15.37
C GLU A 250 -5.09 8.32 -14.06
N LEU A 251 -4.59 9.56 -14.00
CA LEU A 251 -4.14 10.15 -12.73
C LEU A 251 -5.31 10.36 -11.77
N ARG A 252 -6.42 10.91 -12.27
CA ARG A 252 -7.66 11.05 -11.48
C ARG A 252 -8.13 9.67 -11.01
N ALA A 253 -8.14 8.69 -11.90
CA ALA A 253 -8.58 7.33 -11.57
C ALA A 253 -7.72 6.67 -10.48
N MET A 254 -6.39 6.79 -10.56
CA MET A 254 -5.48 6.26 -9.54
C MET A 254 -5.72 6.89 -8.17
N LEU A 255 -5.91 8.21 -8.12
CA LEU A 255 -6.19 8.93 -6.88
C LEU A 255 -7.58 8.56 -6.32
N GLN A 256 -8.59 8.44 -7.18
CA GLN A 256 -9.96 8.06 -6.78
C GLN A 256 -10.01 6.66 -6.17
N LEU A 257 -9.21 5.73 -6.70
CA LEU A 257 -9.16 4.33 -6.29
C LEU A 257 -8.20 4.06 -5.13
N SER A 258 -7.28 4.98 -4.80
CA SER A 258 -6.36 4.82 -3.67
C SER A 258 -7.01 5.16 -2.32
N MET A 259 -6.58 4.47 -1.27
CA MET A 259 -6.98 4.73 0.11
C MET A 259 -6.37 6.03 0.68
N LEU A 260 -5.38 6.64 0.03
CA LEU A 260 -4.74 7.87 0.51
C LEU A 260 -5.74 9.04 0.62
N VAL A 261 -6.66 9.16 -0.35
CA VAL A 261 -7.71 10.21 -0.33
C VAL A 261 -8.73 9.95 0.79
N ASP A 262 -9.04 8.69 1.06
CA ASP A 262 -9.94 8.31 2.15
C ASP A 262 -9.30 8.64 3.50
N ARG A 263 -8.01 8.28 3.69
CA ARG A 263 -7.26 8.62 4.90
C ARG A 263 -7.15 10.13 5.09
N ALA A 264 -6.87 10.90 4.03
CA ALA A 264 -6.86 12.36 4.08
C ALA A 264 -8.20 12.92 4.56
N THR A 265 -9.31 12.32 4.11
CA THR A 265 -10.66 12.70 4.53
C THR A 265 -10.93 12.35 5.99
N ASP A 266 -10.52 11.17 6.43
CA ASP A 266 -10.65 10.74 7.82
C ASP A 266 -9.82 11.60 8.79
N LEU A 267 -8.62 11.98 8.38
CA LEU A 267 -7.76 12.88 9.15
C LEU A 267 -8.41 14.25 9.31
N LEU A 268 -8.83 14.86 8.20
CA LEU A 268 -9.45 16.19 8.21
C LEU A 268 -10.84 16.22 8.85
N ARG A 269 -11.45 15.06 9.12
CA ARG A 269 -12.71 14.94 9.87
C ARG A 269 -12.50 14.91 11.39
N ASN A 270 -11.30 14.62 11.90
CA ASN A 270 -11.12 14.53 13.34
C ASN A 270 -11.16 15.93 13.97
N ASP A 271 -12.24 16.21 14.69
CA ASP A 271 -12.50 17.51 15.33
C ASP A 271 -11.70 17.72 16.65
N SER A 272 -10.78 16.82 17.01
CA SER A 272 -9.99 16.94 18.25
C SER A 272 -8.76 17.83 18.06
N ILE A 273 -8.78 18.99 18.72
CA ILE A 273 -7.69 19.98 18.69
C ILE A 273 -6.39 19.46 19.32
N GLU A 274 -6.49 18.62 20.35
CA GLU A 274 -5.34 17.99 21.01
C GLU A 274 -4.64 17.01 20.07
N GLU A 275 -5.39 16.30 19.22
CA GLU A 275 -4.85 15.40 18.22
C GLU A 275 -4.21 16.15 17.05
N VAL A 276 -4.79 17.28 16.62
CA VAL A 276 -4.19 18.14 15.58
C VAL A 276 -2.80 18.63 16.00
N SER A 277 -2.65 19.12 17.24
CA SER A 277 -1.36 19.63 17.72
C SER A 277 -0.27 18.56 17.77
N LYS A 278 -0.62 17.34 18.19
CA LYS A 278 0.32 16.20 18.23
C LYS A 278 0.67 15.66 16.85
N ARG A 279 -0.20 15.87 15.86
CA ARG A 279 -0.11 15.31 14.50
C ARG A 279 0.12 16.39 13.44
N ALA A 280 0.62 17.56 13.83
CA ALA A 280 0.74 18.73 12.97
C ALA A 280 1.48 18.45 11.64
N GLY A 281 2.47 17.56 11.65
CA GLY A 281 3.20 17.12 10.45
C GLY A 281 2.27 16.49 9.40
N VAL A 282 1.60 15.39 9.75
CA VAL A 282 0.67 14.70 8.82
C VAL A 282 -0.47 15.60 8.37
N TYR A 283 -1.04 16.43 9.25
CA TYR A 283 -2.08 17.39 8.84
C TYR A 283 -1.54 18.42 7.84
N GLY A 284 -0.34 18.95 8.07
CA GLY A 284 0.31 19.90 7.14
C GLY A 284 0.51 19.30 5.75
N SER A 285 1.03 18.07 5.68
CA SER A 285 1.25 17.37 4.41
C SER A 285 -0.07 17.01 3.71
N VAL A 286 -1.09 16.58 4.46
CA VAL A 286 -2.43 16.31 3.92
C VAL A 286 -3.08 17.59 3.40
N LEU A 287 -3.00 18.71 4.12
CA LEU A 287 -3.55 19.99 3.65
C LEU A 287 -2.89 20.45 2.35
N ARG A 288 -1.55 20.36 2.25
CA ARG A 288 -0.83 20.67 1.00
C ARG A 288 -1.28 19.76 -0.15
N PHE A 289 -1.47 18.47 0.12
CA PHE A 289 -1.98 17.53 -0.86
C PHE A 289 -3.39 17.91 -1.34
N VAL A 290 -4.30 18.24 -0.44
CA VAL A 290 -5.67 18.64 -0.80
C VAL A 290 -5.70 19.95 -1.57
N GLN A 291 -4.91 20.94 -1.15
CA GLN A 291 -4.74 22.19 -1.88
C GLN A 291 -4.23 21.93 -3.30
N LYS A 292 -3.26 21.03 -3.44
CA LYS A 292 -2.72 20.61 -4.74
C LYS A 292 -3.79 19.99 -5.63
N LEU A 293 -4.62 19.09 -5.10
CA LEU A 293 -5.76 18.51 -5.85
C LEU A 293 -6.75 19.59 -6.29
N ASN A 294 -7.12 20.51 -5.39
CA ASN A 294 -8.09 21.56 -5.67
C ASN A 294 -7.56 22.62 -6.67
N ALA A 295 -6.24 22.77 -6.80
CA ALA A 295 -5.61 23.64 -7.79
C ALA A 295 -5.76 23.12 -9.25
N HIS A 296 -6.24 21.90 -9.45
CA HIS A 296 -6.49 21.31 -10.76
C HIS A 296 -8.00 21.08 -10.97
N ALA A 297 -8.56 21.62 -12.03
CA ALA A 297 -9.98 21.44 -12.34
C ALA A 297 -10.35 19.95 -12.45
N GLU A 298 -9.49 19.15 -13.09
CA GLU A 298 -9.67 17.72 -13.33
C GLU A 298 -9.61 16.87 -12.05
N LEU A 299 -8.99 17.37 -10.98
CA LEU A 299 -8.85 16.67 -9.69
C LEU A 299 -9.72 17.28 -8.59
N SER A 300 -10.26 18.49 -8.79
CA SER A 300 -11.03 19.22 -7.77
C SER A 300 -12.27 18.47 -7.29
N ASP A 301 -12.89 17.65 -8.16
CA ASP A 301 -14.01 16.80 -7.76
C ASP A 301 -13.62 15.74 -6.73
N LEU A 302 -12.35 15.29 -6.68
CA LEU A 302 -11.91 14.34 -5.65
C LEU A 302 -12.00 14.95 -4.24
N VAL A 303 -11.97 16.28 -4.16
CA VAL A 303 -12.09 17.05 -2.92
C VAL A 303 -13.56 17.44 -2.66
N ARG A 304 -14.33 17.73 -3.72
CA ARG A 304 -15.69 18.30 -3.61
C ARG A 304 -16.82 17.29 -3.75
N ALA A 305 -16.60 16.17 -4.42
CA ALA A 305 -17.59 15.13 -4.58
C ALA A 305 -17.58 14.20 -3.37
N ARG A 306 -18.72 13.55 -3.13
CA ARG A 306 -18.80 12.45 -2.17
C ARG A 306 -18.02 11.26 -2.72
N GLY A 307 -17.08 10.76 -1.92
CA GLY A 307 -16.32 9.56 -2.23
C GLY A 307 -17.02 8.30 -1.74
N TYR A 308 -16.46 7.14 -2.08
CA TYR A 308 -16.80 5.86 -1.46
C TYR A 308 -15.62 5.43 -0.61
N GLY A 309 -15.88 4.97 0.62
CA GLY A 309 -14.81 4.42 1.46
C GLY A 309 -14.29 3.10 0.89
N LYS A 310 -12.97 2.96 0.78
CA LYS A 310 -12.31 1.81 0.15
C LYS A 310 -11.57 0.93 1.14
N ARG A 311 -11.85 1.05 2.44
CA ARG A 311 -11.13 0.30 3.50
C ARG A 311 -11.16 -1.22 3.29
N SER A 312 -12.19 -1.77 2.66
CA SER A 312 -12.27 -3.21 2.37
C SER A 312 -11.75 -3.61 0.99
N SER A 313 -11.12 -2.70 0.24
CA SER A 313 -10.54 -3.01 -1.06
C SER A 313 -9.21 -3.74 -0.94
N ALA A 314 -8.87 -4.55 -1.94
CA ALA A 314 -7.56 -5.15 -2.12
C ALA A 314 -6.48 -4.16 -2.60
N GLY A 315 -6.84 -2.91 -2.89
CA GLY A 315 -5.91 -1.85 -3.28
C GLY A 315 -5.54 -1.83 -4.77
N LEU A 316 -4.84 -0.78 -5.19
CA LEU A 316 -4.49 -0.52 -6.59
C LEU A 316 -3.67 -1.62 -7.28
N GLN A 317 -2.76 -2.28 -6.56
CA GLN A 317 -1.94 -3.34 -7.14
C GLN A 317 -2.80 -4.52 -7.59
N THR A 318 -3.69 -5.01 -6.72
CA THR A 318 -4.57 -6.14 -7.04
C THR A 318 -5.50 -5.82 -8.19
N ILE A 319 -5.96 -4.56 -8.31
CA ILE A 319 -6.74 -4.13 -9.48
C ILE A 319 -5.93 -4.37 -10.77
N CYS A 320 -4.63 -4.09 -10.78
CA CYS A 320 -3.80 -4.20 -11.98
C CYS A 320 -3.37 -5.63 -12.35
N GLU A 321 -3.27 -6.54 -11.37
CA GLU A 321 -2.76 -7.91 -11.57
C GLU A 321 -3.76 -8.87 -12.19
N ILE A 322 -5.04 -8.53 -12.19
CA ILE A 322 -6.08 -9.47 -12.62
C ILE A 322 -6.06 -9.63 -14.15
N PRO A 323 -5.92 -10.86 -14.68
CA PRO A 323 -5.79 -11.10 -16.12
C PRO A 323 -6.95 -10.53 -16.93
N ALA A 324 -6.68 -10.16 -18.19
CA ALA A 324 -7.74 -9.82 -19.13
C ALA A 324 -8.50 -11.10 -19.54
N GLY A 325 -9.81 -11.14 -19.29
CA GLY A 325 -10.71 -12.24 -19.64
C GLY A 325 -11.99 -12.20 -18.81
N ASP A 326 -13.02 -12.97 -19.21
CA ASP A 326 -14.34 -12.93 -18.54
C ASP A 326 -14.27 -13.30 -17.06
N ARG A 327 -13.42 -14.28 -16.71
CA ARG A 327 -13.12 -14.62 -15.31
C ARG A 327 -12.37 -13.52 -14.57
N GLY A 328 -11.56 -12.74 -15.27
CA GLY A 328 -10.83 -11.61 -14.71
C GLY A 328 -11.75 -10.42 -14.43
N LYS A 329 -12.81 -10.20 -15.23
CA LYS A 329 -13.75 -9.09 -15.01
C LYS A 329 -14.44 -9.19 -13.65
N ALA A 330 -14.99 -10.36 -13.31
CA ALA A 330 -15.65 -10.58 -12.02
C ALA A 330 -14.67 -10.43 -10.85
N ALA A 331 -13.45 -10.96 -10.98
CA ALA A 331 -12.41 -10.80 -9.96
C ALA A 331 -12.01 -9.33 -9.77
N ARG A 332 -11.96 -8.51 -10.84
CA ARG A 332 -11.67 -7.07 -10.75
C ARG A 332 -12.75 -6.32 -10.00
N GLU A 333 -14.00 -6.64 -10.30
CA GLU A 333 -15.14 -6.05 -9.58
C GLU A 333 -15.13 -6.46 -8.11
N MET A 334 -14.66 -7.64 -7.76
CA MET A 334 -14.50 -8.09 -6.37
C MET A 334 -13.28 -7.50 -5.65
N ALA A 335 -12.22 -7.09 -6.38
CA ALA A 335 -11.02 -6.52 -5.78
C ALA A 335 -11.25 -5.13 -5.16
N LEU A 336 -12.24 -4.39 -5.65
CA LEU A 336 -12.65 -3.11 -5.08
C LEU A 336 -13.97 -3.29 -4.35
N ILE A 337 -13.93 -3.30 -3.01
CA ILE A 337 -15.14 -3.29 -2.19
C ILE A 337 -15.41 -1.85 -1.77
N LEU A 338 -16.50 -1.28 -2.31
CA LEU A 338 -16.94 0.06 -1.95
C LEU A 338 -17.81 -0.01 -0.69
N GLY A 339 -17.40 0.73 0.34
CA GLY A 339 -18.18 0.98 1.54
C GLY A 339 -19.21 2.10 1.36
N GLU A 340 -19.59 2.71 2.47
CA GLU A 340 -20.52 3.83 2.48
C GLU A 340 -19.96 5.08 1.78
N LYS A 341 -20.87 5.97 1.35
CA LYS A 341 -20.49 7.26 0.79
C LYS A 341 -19.90 8.15 1.88
N ILE A 342 -18.70 8.65 1.66
CA ILE A 342 -18.01 9.58 2.55
C ILE A 342 -18.39 11.01 2.15
N PRO A 343 -18.66 11.92 3.11
CA PRO A 343 -18.88 13.34 2.82
C PRO A 343 -17.71 13.97 2.04
N PRO A 344 -17.95 15.05 1.29
CA PRO A 344 -16.88 15.77 0.61
C PRO A 344 -15.87 16.38 1.57
N LEU A 345 -14.62 16.47 1.12
CA LEU A 345 -13.54 17.10 1.86
C LEU A 345 -13.72 18.62 1.99
N ALA A 346 -14.26 19.25 0.94
CA ALA A 346 -14.50 20.69 0.89
C ALA A 346 -15.55 21.18 1.91
N GLU A 347 -16.54 20.35 2.25
CA GLU A 347 -17.61 20.69 3.21
C GLU A 347 -17.04 20.98 4.62
N LYS A 348 -15.85 20.47 4.93
CA LYS A 348 -15.24 20.59 6.26
C LYS A 348 -14.22 21.70 6.38
N ILE A 349 -13.47 21.98 5.31
CA ILE A 349 -12.53 23.10 5.29
C ILE A 349 -13.26 24.45 5.39
N GLY A 350 -14.45 24.55 4.77
CA GLY A 350 -15.26 25.77 4.80
C GLY A 350 -16.02 26.03 6.11
N ALA A 351 -16.06 25.08 7.05
CA ALA A 351 -16.71 25.26 8.35
C ALA A 351 -15.78 25.84 9.43
N ALA A 352 -14.49 26.02 9.13
CA ALA A 352 -13.46 26.45 10.07
C ALA A 352 -12.87 27.85 9.78
N GLY A 353 -13.39 28.56 8.78
CA GLY A 353 -13.10 29.97 8.48
C GLY A 353 -14.37 30.79 8.58
#